data_AF-A0A383DI80-F1
#
_entry.id   AF-A0A383DI80-F1
#
_cell.length_a   1.000
_cell.length_b   1.000
_cell.length_c   1.000
_cell.angle_alpha   90.00
_cell.angle_beta   90.00
_cell.angle_gamma   90.00
#
_symmetry.space_group_name_H-M   'P 1'
#
loop_
_entity.id
_entity.type
_entity.pdbx_description
1 polymer ?
#
loop_
_entity_poly.entity_id
_entity_poly.type
_entity_poly.pdbx_seq_one_letter_code
_entity_poly.pdbx_strand_id
1 'polypeptide(L)'
;MIDTYSGLKYDSFEVIENDLYGNWYNKLQMYDKFRDGENLYFDLDVVIYNKLPNLVRKKFTLLDDTWWRPDFGHTPLNSSIVSWTGDVSHIWEKFFPNANKYMEKYNKGSDEFYYREIEYETYDKV
;
A
#
# COMPACT_ATOMS: atom_id res chain seq x y z
N MET A 1 13.50 -2.47 -6.35
CA MET A 1 14.08 -2.00 -5.08
C MET A 1 15.41 -2.70 -4.88
N ILE A 2 16.48 -1.97 -4.56
CA ILE A 2 17.75 -2.58 -4.13
C ILE A 2 17.75 -2.48 -2.61
N ASP A 3 17.56 -3.61 -1.93
CA ASP A 3 17.56 -3.68 -0.47
C ASP A 3 18.91 -4.21 0.03
N THR A 4 19.76 -3.29 0.52
CA THR A 4 21.05 -3.64 1.12
C THR A 4 21.06 -3.43 2.63
N TYR A 5 20.11 -2.66 3.16
CA TYR A 5 20.20 -2.09 4.49
C TYR A 5 18.93 -2.25 5.35
N SER A 6 17.82 -2.73 4.79
CA SER A 6 16.55 -2.79 5.54
C SER A 6 16.61 -3.75 6.73
N GLY A 7 17.44 -4.79 6.66
CA GLY A 7 17.46 -5.88 7.64
C GLY A 7 16.20 -6.76 7.60
N LEU A 8 15.37 -6.64 6.56
CA LEU A 8 14.24 -7.52 6.33
C LEU A 8 14.71 -8.94 5.97
N LYS A 9 13.92 -9.92 6.39
CA LYS A 9 14.00 -11.29 5.90
C LYS A 9 12.67 -11.59 5.25
N TYR A 10 12.71 -12.07 4.01
CA TYR A 10 11.53 -12.36 3.22
C TYR A 10 11.78 -13.63 2.41
N ASP A 11 10.70 -14.37 2.15
CA ASP A 11 10.74 -15.59 1.34
C ASP A 11 10.69 -15.27 -0.15
N SER A 12 10.02 -14.17 -0.53
CA SER A 12 9.91 -13.69 -1.90
C SER A 12 9.96 -12.16 -2.01
N PHE A 13 10.42 -11.69 -3.16
CA PHE A 13 10.36 -10.28 -3.55
C PHE A 13 9.58 -10.20 -4.86
N GLU A 14 8.46 -9.49 -4.83
CA GLU A 14 7.47 -9.50 -5.92
C GLU A 14 7.24 -8.10 -6.48
N VAL A 15 6.93 -8.03 -7.77
CA VAL A 15 6.60 -6.77 -8.47
C VAL A 15 5.29 -6.95 -9.23
N ILE A 16 4.41 -5.96 -9.15
CA ILE A 16 3.20 -5.92 -9.98
C ILE A 16 3.57 -5.45 -11.39
N GLU A 17 3.76 -6.39 -12.30
CA GLU A 17 4.20 -6.10 -13.68
C GLU A 17 3.05 -5.80 -14.66
N ASN A 18 1.83 -6.26 -14.35
CA ASN A 18 0.68 -6.07 -15.22
C ASN A 18 0.16 -4.64 -15.11
N ASP A 19 0.13 -3.94 -16.24
CA ASP A 19 -0.48 -2.62 -16.37
C ASP A 19 -1.93 -2.74 -16.86
N LEU A 20 -2.89 -2.60 -15.96
CA LEU A 20 -4.33 -2.61 -16.27
C LEU A 20 -4.92 -1.21 -16.44
N TYR A 21 -4.32 -0.21 -15.78
CA TYR A 21 -4.95 1.12 -15.60
C TYR A 21 -4.07 2.30 -16.06
N GLY A 22 -2.81 2.05 -16.41
CA GLY A 22 -1.84 3.08 -16.80
C GLY A 22 -1.44 4.02 -15.66
N ASN A 23 -1.72 3.68 -14.39
CA ASN A 23 -1.50 4.56 -13.25
C ASN A 23 -1.29 3.80 -11.92
N TRP A 24 -1.20 4.52 -10.80
CA TRP A 24 -0.94 3.98 -9.46
C TRP A 24 -1.99 2.95 -8.98
N TYR A 25 -3.20 2.90 -9.54
CA TYR A 25 -4.21 1.91 -9.18
C TYR A 25 -3.81 0.48 -9.56
N ASN A 26 -2.79 0.30 -10.42
CA ASN A 26 -2.22 -1.03 -10.69
C ASN A 26 -1.77 -1.73 -9.41
N LYS A 27 -1.35 -0.98 -8.37
CA LYS A 27 -0.92 -1.57 -7.11
C LYS A 27 -2.03 -2.39 -6.43
N LEU A 28 -3.31 -2.06 -6.65
CA LEU A 28 -4.42 -2.77 -6.02
C LEU A 28 -4.52 -4.25 -6.41
N GLN A 29 -3.91 -4.66 -7.52
CA GLN A 29 -3.81 -6.07 -7.92
C GLN A 29 -3.09 -6.93 -6.86
N MET A 30 -2.22 -6.33 -6.04
CA MET A 30 -1.48 -7.06 -5.00
C MET A 30 -2.40 -7.69 -3.96
N TYR A 31 -3.56 -7.08 -3.68
CA TYR A 31 -4.51 -7.61 -2.70
C TYR A 31 -5.25 -8.86 -3.19
N ASP A 32 -5.34 -9.04 -4.52
CA ASP A 32 -5.88 -10.26 -5.12
C ASP A 32 -4.83 -11.37 -5.17
N LYS A 33 -3.57 -11.00 -5.41
CA LYS A 33 -2.44 -11.91 -5.61
C LYS A 33 -1.88 -12.48 -4.31
N PHE A 34 -1.80 -11.66 -3.26
CA PHE A 34 -1.15 -12.03 -1.99
C PHE A 34 -2.18 -12.05 -0.85
N ARG A 35 -2.80 -13.22 -0.66
CA ARG A 35 -3.92 -13.45 0.27
C ARG A 35 -3.52 -14.23 1.52
N ASP A 36 -2.24 -14.53 1.68
CA ASP A 36 -1.68 -15.30 2.79
C ASP A 36 -0.37 -14.68 3.28
N GLY A 37 0.17 -15.23 4.36
CA GLY A 37 1.45 -14.80 4.93
C GLY A 37 1.46 -13.36 5.45
N GLU A 38 2.67 -12.86 5.72
CA GLU A 38 2.95 -11.48 6.11
C GLU A 38 3.36 -10.70 4.87
N ASN A 39 2.62 -9.64 4.55
CA ASN A 39 2.85 -8.83 3.36
C ASN A 39 3.29 -7.42 3.75
N LEU A 40 4.31 -6.93 3.06
CA LEU A 40 4.84 -5.58 3.20
C LEU A 40 5.14 -5.02 1.81
N TYR A 41 4.34 -4.03 1.41
CA TYR A 41 4.46 -3.34 0.15
C TYR A 41 5.22 -2.04 0.31
N PHE A 42 5.98 -1.68 -0.72
CA PHE A 42 6.62 -0.38 -0.88
C PHE A 42 6.37 0.14 -2.30
N ASP A 43 6.08 1.44 -2.42
CA ASP A 43 6.12 2.11 -3.73
C ASP A 43 7.56 2.04 -4.31
N LEU A 44 7.65 2.10 -5.63
CA LEU A 44 8.92 1.94 -6.36
C LEU A 44 9.93 3.05 -6.10
N ASP A 45 9.48 4.19 -5.60
CA ASP A 45 10.26 5.38 -5.28
C ASP A 45 10.63 5.48 -3.78
N VAL A 46 10.37 4.45 -2.98
CA VAL A 46 10.84 4.39 -1.59
C VAL A 46 12.32 4.01 -1.54
N VAL A 47 13.10 4.80 -0.81
CA VAL A 47 14.53 4.55 -0.55
C VAL A 47 14.74 4.24 0.94
N ILE A 48 15.37 3.09 1.22
CA ILE A 48 15.66 2.61 2.57
C ILE A 48 17.15 2.82 2.86
N TYR A 49 17.46 3.76 3.74
CA TYR A 49 18.85 4.11 4.08
C TYR A 49 19.40 3.36 5.31
N ASN A 50 18.53 2.87 6.18
CA ASN A 50 18.88 2.22 7.44
C ASN A 50 18.04 0.97 7.68
N LYS A 51 18.38 0.22 8.73
CA LYS A 51 17.56 -0.89 9.19
C LYS A 51 16.14 -0.40 9.50
N LEU A 52 15.16 -1.05 8.88
CA LEU A 52 13.76 -0.74 9.11
C LEU A 52 13.33 -1.23 10.51
N PRO A 53 12.45 -0.47 11.19
CA PRO A 53 11.70 -1.01 12.31
C PRO A 53 10.78 -2.14 11.83
N ASN A 54 10.19 -2.90 12.76
CA ASN A 54 9.22 -3.90 12.35
C ASN A 54 7.94 -3.20 11.84
N LEU A 55 7.73 -3.24 10.53
CA LEU A 55 6.55 -2.69 9.84
C LEU A 55 5.48 -3.74 9.54
N VAL A 56 5.68 -5.02 9.90
CA VAL A 56 4.66 -6.05 9.67
C VAL A 56 3.45 -5.81 10.58
N ARG A 57 2.25 -5.84 10.00
CA ARG A 57 0.98 -5.65 10.72
C ARG A 57 -0.02 -6.73 10.36
N LYS A 58 -0.83 -7.12 11.36
CA LYS A 58 -1.87 -8.15 11.19
C LYS A 58 -3.03 -7.65 10.34
N LYS A 59 -3.48 -6.42 10.59
CA LYS A 59 -4.58 -5.78 9.88
C LYS A 59 -4.04 -4.90 8.75
N PHE A 60 -4.91 -4.59 7.80
CA PHE A 60 -4.60 -3.68 6.70
C PHE A 60 -4.18 -2.31 7.24
N THR A 61 -2.90 -1.97 7.11
CA THR A 61 -2.28 -0.81 7.74
C THR A 61 -1.54 0.04 6.72
N LEU A 62 -1.85 1.34 6.71
CA LEU A 62 -1.20 2.36 5.86
C LEU A 62 -0.40 3.35 6.71
N LEU A 63 0.41 4.18 6.06
CA LEU A 63 1.07 5.29 6.74
C LEU A 63 0.08 6.41 7.06
N ASP A 64 0.31 7.05 8.20
CA ASP A 64 -0.33 8.30 8.56
C ASP A 64 0.57 9.46 8.09
N ASP A 65 0.03 10.21 7.13
CA ASP A 65 0.74 11.27 6.43
C ASP A 65 0.94 12.52 7.30
N THR A 66 0.28 12.62 8.46
CA THR A 66 0.44 13.74 9.40
C THR A 66 1.83 13.80 10.04
N TRP A 67 2.57 12.70 10.03
CA TRP A 67 3.96 12.66 10.51
C TRP A 67 4.94 12.04 9.51
N TRP A 68 4.47 11.33 8.48
CA TRP A 68 5.35 10.69 7.50
C TRP A 68 5.98 11.69 6.53
N ARG A 69 5.18 12.60 5.96
CA ARG A 69 5.66 13.65 5.05
C ARG A 69 5.60 15.03 5.72
N PRO A 70 6.56 15.93 5.42
CA PRO A 70 6.55 17.29 5.94
C PRO A 70 5.38 18.11 5.39
N ASP A 71 4.96 17.84 4.15
CA ASP A 71 3.81 18.48 3.52
C ASP A 71 2.60 17.54 3.57
N PHE A 72 1.49 18.04 4.12
CA PHE A 72 0.24 17.30 4.18
C PHE A 72 -0.28 17.01 2.76
N GLY A 73 -0.53 15.73 2.46
CA GLY A 73 -1.14 15.31 1.21
C GLY A 73 -2.62 15.72 1.07
N HIS A 74 -3.27 15.26 0.00
CA HIS A 74 -4.71 15.49 -0.19
C HIS A 74 -5.59 14.65 0.77
N THR A 75 -4.99 13.69 1.48
CA THR A 75 -5.60 12.88 2.56
C THR A 75 -4.59 12.74 3.69
N PRO A 76 -5.02 12.39 4.92
CA PRO A 76 -4.08 12.05 6.00
C PRO A 76 -3.43 10.67 5.82
N LEU A 77 -3.61 10.00 4.68
CA LEU A 77 -3.07 8.68 4.40
C LEU A 77 -1.98 8.72 3.33
N ASN A 78 -1.10 7.72 3.41
CA ASN A 78 -0.10 7.46 2.40
C ASN A 78 0.08 5.95 2.19
N SER A 79 -0.02 5.49 0.94
CA SER A 79 0.14 4.09 0.55
C SER A 79 1.51 3.74 -0.02
N SER A 80 2.53 4.57 0.21
CA SER A 80 3.90 4.27 -0.18
C SER A 80 4.48 3.10 0.61
N ILE A 81 3.94 2.82 1.79
CA ILE A 81 4.22 1.60 2.57
C ILE A 81 2.89 1.07 3.11
N VAL A 82 2.62 -0.21 2.87
CA VAL A 82 1.39 -0.88 3.31
C VAL A 82 1.73 -2.25 3.87
N SER A 83 1.11 -2.65 4.98
CA SER A 83 1.23 -4.02 5.50
C SER A 83 -0.10 -4.65 5.82
N TRP A 84 -0.18 -5.97 5.60
CA TRP A 84 -1.30 -6.80 6.00
C TRP A 84 -0.82 -8.23 6.23
N THR A 85 -1.57 -9.01 7.00
CA THR A 85 -1.34 -10.45 7.15
C THR A 85 -2.60 -11.20 6.76
N GLY A 86 -2.47 -12.23 5.93
CA GLY A 86 -3.62 -12.99 5.42
C GLY A 86 -4.37 -12.27 4.30
N ASP A 87 -5.69 -12.43 4.26
CA ASP A 87 -6.50 -12.08 3.11
C ASP A 87 -7.16 -10.69 3.23
N VAL A 88 -6.79 -9.78 2.34
CA VAL A 88 -7.42 -8.46 2.17
C VAL A 88 -8.00 -8.26 0.76
N SER A 89 -8.27 -9.35 0.04
CA SER A 89 -8.81 -9.34 -1.33
C SER A 89 -10.14 -8.60 -1.48
N HIS A 90 -10.89 -8.43 -0.38
CA HIS A 90 -12.09 -7.58 -0.34
C HIS A 90 -11.86 -6.15 -0.87
N ILE A 91 -10.63 -5.61 -0.74
CA ILE A 91 -10.25 -4.30 -1.30
C ILE A 91 -10.31 -4.35 -2.83
N TRP A 92 -9.70 -5.38 -3.42
CA TRP A 92 -9.71 -5.61 -4.86
C TRP A 92 -11.11 -5.94 -5.38
N GLU A 93 -11.84 -6.81 -4.69
CA GLU A 93 -13.22 -7.20 -5.03
C GLU A 93 -14.17 -6.00 -5.01
N LYS A 94 -13.95 -5.02 -4.13
CA LYS A 94 -14.68 -3.74 -4.13
C LYS A 94 -14.28 -2.86 -5.32
N PHE A 95 -12.97 -2.73 -5.57
CA PHE A 95 -12.43 -1.82 -6.59
C PHE A 95 -12.66 -2.31 -8.02
N PHE A 96 -12.22 -3.52 -8.34
CA PHE A 96 -12.09 -4.03 -9.72
C PHE A 96 -13.38 -3.94 -10.54
N PRO A 97 -14.56 -4.36 -10.04
CA PRO A 97 -15.81 -4.25 -10.80
C PRO A 97 -16.23 -2.80 -11.09
N ASN A 98 -15.70 -1.84 -10.33
CA ASN A 98 -16.06 -0.41 -10.37
C ASN A 98 -14.85 0.48 -10.69
N ALA A 99 -13.76 -0.08 -11.24
CA ALA A 99 -12.46 0.59 -11.33
C ALA A 99 -12.58 1.96 -12.04
N ASN A 100 -13.26 2.03 -13.18
CA ASN A 100 -13.46 3.27 -13.93
C ASN A 100 -14.14 4.36 -13.08
N LYS A 101 -15.19 4.00 -12.33
CA LYS A 101 -15.92 4.93 -11.46
C LYS A 101 -15.05 5.44 -10.31
N TYR A 102 -14.29 4.55 -9.66
CA TYR A 102 -13.42 4.95 -8.56
C TYR A 102 -12.23 5.77 -9.04
N MET A 103 -11.62 5.44 -10.17
CA MET A 103 -10.53 6.22 -10.75
C MET A 103 -10.98 7.62 -11.19
N GLU A 104 -12.19 7.76 -11.73
CA GLU A 104 -12.77 9.06 -12.04
C GLU A 104 -13.05 9.88 -10.77
N LYS A 105 -13.64 9.24 -9.75
CA LYS A 105 -14.00 9.89 -8.48
C LYS A 105 -12.78 10.27 -7.63
N TYR A 106 -11.77 9.41 -7.60
CA TYR A 106 -10.57 9.51 -6.75
C TYR A 106 -9.32 9.68 -7.63
N ASN A 107 -9.33 10.75 -8.42
CA ASN A 107 -8.33 11.01 -9.45
C ASN A 107 -7.01 11.62 -8.92
N LYS A 108 -6.94 11.93 -7.62
CA LYS A 108 -5.73 12.49 -6.98
C LYS A 108 -4.76 11.44 -6.44
N GLY A 109 -5.21 10.20 -6.28
CA GLY A 109 -4.43 9.12 -5.69
C GLY A 109 -5.29 7.97 -5.20
N SER A 110 -4.70 6.77 -5.06
CA SER A 110 -5.36 5.63 -4.42
C SER A 110 -5.61 5.87 -2.93
N ASP A 111 -4.87 6.78 -2.31
CA ASP A 111 -5.01 7.13 -0.89
C ASP A 111 -6.42 7.63 -0.56
N GLU A 112 -7.04 8.40 -1.46
CA GLU A 112 -8.42 8.85 -1.28
C GLU A 112 -9.43 7.70 -1.38
N PHE A 113 -9.18 6.70 -2.23
CA PHE A 113 -9.99 5.48 -2.26
C PHE A 113 -9.89 4.74 -0.93
N TYR A 114 -8.69 4.49 -0.40
CA TYR A 114 -8.55 3.85 0.91
C TYR A 114 -9.25 4.63 2.01
N TYR A 115 -9.01 5.95 2.07
CA TYR A 115 -9.54 6.84 3.10
C TYR A 115 -11.07 6.82 3.17
N ARG A 116 -11.73 6.72 2.01
CA ARG A 116 -13.19 6.85 1.92
C ARG A 116 -13.94 5.53 1.82
N GLU A 117 -13.29 4.48 1.32
CA GLU A 117 -13.99 3.24 0.92
C GLU A 117 -13.55 2.01 1.69
N ILE A 118 -12.41 2.05 2.38
CA ILE A 118 -11.80 0.85 2.98
C ILE A 118 -11.65 1.05 4.49
N GLU A 119 -11.86 -0.01 5.27
CA GLU A 119 -11.49 -0.02 6.68
C GLU A 119 -9.98 -0.25 6.79
N TYR A 120 -9.29 0.62 7.53
CA TYR A 120 -7.84 0.58 7.67
C TYR A 120 -7.40 0.93 9.09
N GLU A 121 -6.19 0.51 9.42
CA GLU A 121 -5.40 1.06 10.53
C GLU A 121 -4.26 1.91 9.99
N THR A 122 -3.65 2.71 10.86
CA THR A 122 -2.44 3.48 10.55
C THR A 122 -1.28 3.05 11.42
N TYR A 123 -0.07 3.16 10.89
CA TYR A 123 1.12 3.01 11.73
C TYR A 123 1.15 4.09 12.82
N ASP A 124 1.62 3.70 14.01
CA ASP A 124 2.17 4.66 14.96
C ASP A 124 3.39 5.34 14.35
N LYS A 125 3.75 6.52 14.88
CA LYS A 125 4.96 7.22 14.44
C LYS A 125 6.20 6.31 14.58
N VAL A 126 6.88 6.06 13.47
CA VAL A 126 8.08 5.22 13.37
C VAL A 126 9.39 6.00 13.37
#